data_AF-A0A8T7CVS9-F1
#
_entry.id   AF-A0A8T7CVS9-F1
#
_cell.length_a   1.000
_cell.length_b   1.000
_cell.length_c   1.000
_cell.angle_alpha   90.00
_cell.angle_beta   90.00
_cell.angle_gamma   90.00
#
_symmetry.space_group_name_H-M   'P 1'
#
loop_
_entity.id
_entity.type
_entity.pdbx_description
1 polymer ?
#
loop_
_entity_poly.entity_id
_entity_poly.type
_entity_poly.pdbx_seq_one_letter_code
_entity_poly.pdbx_strand_id
1 'polypeptide(L)'
;MDKVEVTWSNTLIIWWSYVWRCILISMVVGFILGAIGGVIVGVMGKPDMGGIVGGILGYLGSIPVSIYVMKVILNKKYNKFSIALIPQHDT
;
A
#
# COMPACT_ATOMS: atom_id res chain seq x y z
N MET A 1 20.58 6.39 -21.79
CA MET A 1 19.26 6.49 -21.13
C MET A 1 19.07 7.94 -20.81
N ASP A 2 18.12 8.60 -21.47
CA ASP A 2 17.87 10.02 -21.19
C ASP A 2 17.21 10.13 -19.82
N LYS A 3 17.83 10.90 -18.93
CA LYS A 3 17.30 11.15 -17.59
C LYS A 3 16.10 12.07 -17.73
N VAL A 4 14.91 11.55 -17.44
CA VAL A 4 13.69 12.36 -17.38
C VAL A 4 13.72 13.16 -16.07
N GLU A 5 13.58 14.47 -16.18
CA GLU A 5 13.49 15.34 -15.00
C GLU A 5 12.21 15.03 -14.19
N VAL A 6 12.35 15.03 -12.87
CA VAL A 6 11.23 14.80 -11.94
C VAL A 6 10.40 16.09 -11.85
N THR A 7 9.53 16.28 -12.84
CA THR A 7 8.57 17.39 -12.85
C THR A 7 7.41 17.13 -11.89
N TRP A 8 6.78 18.19 -11.38
CA TRP A 8 5.57 18.09 -10.56
C TRP A 8 4.44 17.29 -11.22
N SER A 9 4.30 17.39 -12.55
CA SER A 9 3.32 16.62 -13.30
C SER A 9 3.59 15.11 -13.21
N ASN A 10 4.85 14.70 -13.39
CA ASN A 10 5.27 13.30 -13.28
C ASN A 10 5.08 12.79 -11.84
N THR A 11 5.46 13.59 -10.84
CA THR A 11 5.29 13.27 -9.42
C THR A 11 3.83 13.05 -9.06
N LEU A 12 2.92 13.90 -9.53
CA LEU A 12 1.49 13.79 -9.22
C LEU A 12 0.84 12.55 -9.86
N ILE A 13 1.29 12.16 -11.06
CA ILE A 13 0.85 10.91 -11.72
C ILE A 13 1.31 9.67 -10.93
N ILE A 14 2.55 9.68 -10.43
CA ILE A 14 3.09 8.59 -9.60
C ILE A 14 2.36 8.53 -8.26
N TRP A 15 2.22 9.68 -7.58
CA TRP A 15 1.52 9.79 -6.31
C TRP A 15 0.07 9.33 -6.42
N TRP A 16 -0.67 9.78 -7.44
CA TRP A 16 -2.04 9.34 -7.64
C TRP A 16 -2.11 7.83 -7.91
N SER A 17 -1.17 7.29 -8.70
CA SER A 17 -1.05 5.85 -8.91
C SER A 17 -0.80 5.07 -7.62
N TYR A 18 -0.12 5.65 -6.65
CA TYR A 18 0.11 5.11 -5.32
C TYR A 18 -1.15 5.16 -4.46
N VAL A 19 -1.75 6.34 -4.34
CA VAL A 19 -2.87 6.60 -3.44
C VAL A 19 -4.05 5.68 -3.73
N TRP A 20 -4.54 5.61 -4.97
CA TRP A 20 -5.74 4.82 -5.24
C TRP A 20 -5.50 3.30 -5.03
N ARG A 21 -4.29 2.80 -5.34
CA ARG A 21 -3.94 1.39 -5.15
C ARG A 21 -3.80 1.06 -3.67
N CYS A 22 -3.15 1.93 -2.91
CA CYS A 22 -3.09 1.79 -1.46
C CYS A 22 -4.48 1.80 -0.85
N ILE A 23 -5.36 2.73 -1.24
CA ILE A 23 -6.74 2.78 -0.74
C ILE A 23 -7.48 1.48 -1.04
N LEU A 24 -7.49 1.01 -2.29
CA LEU A 24 -8.22 -0.20 -2.67
C LEU A 24 -7.69 -1.45 -1.96
N ILE A 25 -6.37 -1.66 -1.95
CA ILE A 25 -5.79 -2.86 -1.34
C ILE A 25 -5.92 -2.80 0.18
N SER A 26 -5.71 -1.63 0.80
CA SER A 26 -5.88 -1.48 2.25
C SER A 26 -7.32 -1.65 2.68
N MET A 27 -8.29 -1.23 1.86
CA MET A 27 -9.71 -1.46 2.11
C MET A 27 -10.04 -2.96 2.11
N VAL A 28 -9.54 -3.70 1.11
CA VAL A 28 -9.76 -5.16 1.03
C VAL A 28 -9.07 -5.89 2.19
N VAL A 29 -7.81 -5.59 2.44
CA VAL A 29 -7.03 -6.22 3.53
C VAL A 29 -7.59 -5.85 4.89
N GLY A 30 -7.92 -4.58 5.12
CA GLY A 30 -8.53 -4.12 6.36
C GLY A 30 -9.89 -4.74 6.60
N PHE A 31 -10.72 -4.90 5.57
CA PHE A 31 -12.00 -5.60 5.67
C PHE A 31 -11.80 -7.07 6.06
N ILE A 32 -10.89 -7.80 5.40
CA ILE A 32 -10.62 -9.22 5.69
C ILE A 32 -10.08 -9.39 7.12
N LEU A 33 -9.06 -8.61 7.50
CA LEU A 33 -8.45 -8.69 8.83
C LEU A 33 -9.41 -8.24 9.93
N GLY A 34 -10.23 -7.21 9.66
CA GLY A 34 -11.27 -6.74 10.55
C GLY A 34 -12.37 -7.79 10.77
N ALA A 35 -12.83 -8.46 9.71
CA ALA A 35 -13.80 -9.55 9.82
C ALA A 35 -13.24 -10.73 10.62
N ILE A 36 -12.01 -11.14 10.34
CA ILE A 36 -11.33 -12.22 11.08
C ILE A 36 -11.20 -11.86 12.56
N GLY A 37 -10.71 -10.65 12.86
CA GLY A 37 -10.59 -10.15 14.23
C GLY A 37 -11.94 -10.10 14.95
N GLY A 38 -12.98 -9.60 14.29
CA GLY A 38 -14.33 -9.52 14.82
C GLY A 38 -14.93 -10.89 15.13
N VAL A 39 -14.76 -11.88 14.23
CA VAL A 39 -15.23 -13.26 14.45
C VAL A 39 -14.51 -13.92 15.62
N ILE A 40 -13.17 -13.82 15.67
CA ILE A 40 -12.38 -14.41 16.77
C ILE A 40 -12.84 -13.85 18.12
N VAL A 41 -12.94 -12.52 18.22
CA VAL A 41 -13.33 -11.85 19.46
C VAL A 41 -14.79 -12.12 19.84
N GLY A 42 -15.68 -12.22 18.85
CA GLY A 42 -17.08 -12.61 19.04
C GLY A 42 -17.22 -14.03 19.62
N VAL A 43 -16.46 -15.00 19.09
CA VAL A 43 -16.44 -16.37 19.61
C VAL A 43 -15.85 -16.44 21.03
N MET A 44 -14.91 -15.55 21.36
CA MET A 44 -14.35 -15.44 22.72
C MET A 44 -15.29 -14.74 23.73
N GLY A 45 -16.49 -14.33 23.32
CA GLY A 45 -17.48 -13.71 24.20
C GLY A 45 -17.11 -12.29 24.65
N LYS A 46 -16.20 -11.61 23.95
CA LYS A 46 -15.75 -10.24 24.28
C LYS A 46 -16.02 -9.25 23.13
N PRO A 47 -17.26 -9.12 22.63
CA PRO A 47 -17.58 -8.35 21.42
C PRO A 47 -17.09 -6.89 21.47
N ASP A 48 -17.01 -6.29 22.66
CA ASP A 48 -16.51 -4.92 22.87
C ASP A 48 -15.06 -4.71 22.39
N MET A 49 -14.25 -5.77 22.35
CA MET A 49 -12.86 -5.73 21.89
C MET A 49 -12.72 -5.91 20.37
N GLY A 50 -13.80 -6.22 19.65
CA GLY A 50 -13.75 -6.57 18.24
C GLY A 50 -13.25 -5.42 17.36
N GLY A 51 -13.71 -4.20 17.64
CA GLY A 51 -13.26 -3.00 16.94
C GLY A 51 -11.79 -2.69 17.19
N ILE A 52 -11.31 -2.86 18.42
CA ILE A 52 -9.90 -2.60 18.79
C ILE A 52 -8.98 -3.62 18.12
N VAL A 53 -9.29 -4.91 18.23
CA VAL A 53 -8.49 -5.99 17.63
C VAL A 53 -8.50 -5.88 16.11
N GLY A 54 -9.67 -5.63 15.50
CA GLY A 54 -9.77 -5.38 14.07
C GLY A 54 -8.97 -4.17 13.61
N GLY A 55 -8.99 -3.08 14.38
CA GLY A 55 -8.20 -1.87 14.10
C GLY A 55 -6.69 -2.12 14.14
N ILE A 56 -6.20 -2.84 15.17
CA ILE A 56 -4.79 -3.21 15.30
C ILE A 56 -4.36 -4.10 14.14
N LEU A 57 -5.14 -5.14 13.83
CA LEU A 57 -4.85 -6.04 12.71
C LEU A 57 -4.85 -5.30 11.37
N GLY A 58 -5.82 -4.40 11.15
CA GLY A 58 -5.89 -3.55 9.96
C GLY A 58 -4.67 -2.64 9.84
N TYR A 59 -4.24 -2.01 10.94
CA TYR A 59 -3.03 -1.18 10.95
C TYR A 59 -1.77 -1.98 10.64
N LEU A 60 -1.59 -3.15 11.27
CA LEU A 60 -0.47 -4.05 10.97
C LEU A 60 -0.49 -4.52 9.51
N GLY A 61 -1.67 -4.77 8.96
CA GLY A 61 -1.87 -5.12 7.55
C GLY A 61 -1.55 -3.99 6.57
N SER A 62 -1.65 -2.72 6.99
CA SER A 62 -1.37 -1.57 6.11
C SER A 62 0.09 -1.45 5.70
N ILE A 63 1.02 -1.88 6.56
CA ILE A 63 2.47 -1.84 6.31
C ILE A 63 2.86 -2.71 5.10
N PRO A 64 2.59 -4.02 5.07
CA PRO A 64 2.94 -4.85 3.92
C PRO A 64 2.18 -4.43 2.65
N VAL A 65 0.96 -3.90 2.78
CA VAL A 65 0.20 -3.35 1.65
C VAL A 65 0.95 -2.17 1.02
N SER A 66 1.44 -1.23 1.82
CA SER A 66 2.20 -0.07 1.31
C SER A 66 3.46 -0.49 0.55
N ILE A 67 4.21 -1.46 1.08
CA ILE A 67 5.43 -2.00 0.46
C ILE A 67 5.10 -2.68 -0.87
N TYR A 68 4.06 -3.50 -0.88
CA TYR A 68 3.60 -4.20 -2.09
C TYR A 68 3.18 -3.21 -3.18
N VAL A 69 2.38 -2.21 -2.83
CA VAL A 69 1.92 -1.18 -3.77
C VAL A 69 3.11 -0.38 -4.33
N MET A 70 4.08 -0.03 -3.48
CA MET A 70 5.30 0.63 -3.92
C MET A 70 6.05 -0.21 -4.96
N LYS A 71 6.25 -1.51 -4.69
CA LYS A 71 6.90 -2.42 -5.65
C LYS A 71 6.17 -2.48 -6.99
N VAL A 72 4.83 -2.53 -6.98
CA VAL A 72 4.01 -2.56 -8.21
C VAL A 72 4.21 -1.28 -9.03
N ILE A 73 4.31 -0.14 -8.36
CA ILE A 73 4.44 1.19 -9.00
C ILE A 73 5.82 1.38 -9.60
N LEU A 74 6.86 0.96 -8.89
CA LEU A 74 8.23 1.01 -9.39
C LEU A 74 8.42 0.13 -10.64
N ASN A 75 7.67 -0.97 -10.77
CA ASN A 75 7.71 -1.84 -11.95
C ASN A 75 6.72 -1.41 -13.06
N LYS A 76 5.90 -0.38 -12.83
CA LYS A 76 4.89 0.04 -13.79
C LYS A 76 5.52 0.87 -14.90
N LYS A 77 5.21 0.54 -16.15
CA LYS A 77 5.50 1.39 -17.30
C LYS A 77 4.43 2.49 -17.39
N TYR A 78 4.85 3.76 -17.37
CA TYR A 78 3.97 4.90 -17.64
C TYR A 78 4.05 5.26 -19.12
N ASN A 79 3.01 5.92 -19.62
CA ASN A 79 2.94 6.26 -21.04
C ASN A 79 4.08 7.20 -21.49
N LYS A 80 4.59 8.04 -20.56
CA LYS A 80 5.64 9.04 -20.84
C LYS A 80 7.02 8.68 -20.29
N PHE A 81 7.12 7.73 -19.35
CA PHE A 81 8.39 7.37 -18.70
C PHE A 81 8.29 6.01 -18.00
N SER A 82 9.44 5.42 -17.66
CA SER A 82 9.52 4.22 -16.81
C SER A 82 10.46 4.50 -15.66
N ILE A 83 10.11 4.02 -14.46
CA ILE A 83 10.99 4.11 -13.30
C ILE A 83 12.00 2.95 -13.42
N ALA A 84 13.29 3.25 -13.32
CA ALA A 84 14.36 2.27 -13.30
C ALA A 84 15.32 2.61 -12.16
N LEU A 85 15.67 1.60 -11.36
CA LEU A 85 16.70 1.72 -10.34
C LEU A 85 18.06 1.52 -11.02
N ILE A 86 18.87 2.57 -11.06
CA ILE A 86 20.23 2.51 -11.61
C ILE A 86 21.16 2.31 -10.42
N PRO A 87 22.01 1.26 -10.41
CA PRO A 87 22.99 1.08 -9.35
C PRO A 87 23.94 2.28 -9.36
N GLN A 88 24.06 2.95 -8.22
CA GLN A 88 25.06 3.98 -8.03
C GLN A 88 26.37 3.28 -7.65
N HIS A 89 27.29 3.21 -8.60
CA HIS A 89 28.68 2.83 -8.29
C HIS A 89 29.34 4.09 -7.73
N ASP A 90 29.45 4.16 -6.40
CA ASP A 90 30.36 5.11 -5.76
C ASP A 90 31.79 4.63 -6.09
N THR A 91 32.50 5.42 -6.90
CA THR A 91 33.95 5.29 -7.16
C THR A 91 34.75 5.64 -5.91
#